data_AF-A0A290Z773-F1
#
_entry.id   AF-A0A290Z773-F1
#
_cell.length_a   1.000
_cell.length_b   1.000
_cell.length_c   1.000
_cell.angle_alpha   90.00
_cell.angle_beta   90.00
_cell.angle_gamma   90.00
#
_symmetry.space_group_name_H-M   'P 1'
#
loop_
_entity.id
_entity.type
_entity.pdbx_description
1 polymer ?
#
loop_
_entity_poly.entity_id
_entity_poly.type
_entity_poly.pdbx_seq_one_letter_code
_entity_poly.pdbx_strand_id
1 'polypeptide(L)'
;MKFAQRAAAVAAGTVLVLAASTHAASAAEHGQTPPDGGGSGYVSHTHQYLRVCDTSANDRGVRIEYTVGGSGTVYKLGDSNGAKKGCGTRSVGPREVISFRVCSSKTGGGDSKCRAWEWIGAA
;
A
#
# COMPACT_ATOMS: atom_id res chain seq x y z
N MET A 1 -65.92 10.46 52.36
CA MET A 1 -64.83 9.55 52.76
C MET A 1 -63.95 9.30 51.53
N LYS A 2 -62.63 9.41 51.70
CA LYS A 2 -61.59 9.46 50.64
C LYS A 2 -61.46 8.13 49.90
N PHE A 3 -61.36 8.13 48.56
CA PHE A 3 -60.89 6.98 47.80
C PHE A 3 -59.58 7.29 47.07
N ALA A 4 -58.62 6.41 47.30
CA ALA A 4 -57.19 6.58 47.08
C ALA A 4 -56.77 6.39 45.61
N GLN A 5 -55.78 7.18 45.20
CA GLN A 5 -55.04 7.08 43.96
C GLN A 5 -54.32 5.71 43.87
N ARG A 6 -54.40 5.06 42.71
CA ARG A 6 -53.49 3.97 42.34
C ARG A 6 -52.63 4.45 41.16
N ALA A 7 -51.39 4.78 41.45
CA ALA A 7 -50.38 5.10 40.44
C ALA A 7 -49.90 3.80 39.80
N ALA A 8 -50.04 3.69 38.47
CA ALA A 8 -49.45 2.62 37.69
C ALA A 8 -48.01 2.99 37.35
N ALA A 9 -47.04 2.24 37.88
CA ALA A 9 -45.64 2.38 37.52
C ALA A 9 -45.39 1.71 36.16
N VAL A 10 -45.08 2.51 35.13
CA VAL A 10 -44.65 2.02 33.83
C VAL A 10 -43.13 1.86 33.87
N ALA A 11 -42.66 0.60 33.91
CA ALA A 11 -41.25 0.27 33.85
C ALA A 11 -40.73 0.47 32.42
N ALA A 12 -39.95 1.53 32.21
CA ALA A 12 -39.26 1.77 30.95
C ALA A 12 -38.01 0.87 30.86
N GLY A 13 -38.10 -0.22 30.09
CA GLY A 13 -36.95 -1.06 29.76
C GLY A 13 -36.08 -0.41 28.69
N THR A 14 -34.87 0.02 29.05
CA THR A 14 -33.89 0.58 28.11
C THR A 14 -33.17 -0.57 27.41
N VAL A 15 -33.41 -0.75 26.11
CA VAL A 15 -32.66 -1.71 25.28
C VAL A 15 -31.33 -1.08 24.89
N LEU A 16 -30.24 -1.57 25.48
CA LEU A 16 -28.88 -1.15 25.15
C LEU A 16 -28.44 -1.87 23.86
N VAL A 17 -28.54 -1.19 22.71
CA VAL A 17 -28.01 -1.69 21.44
C VAL A 17 -26.50 -1.46 21.41
N LEU A 18 -25.71 -2.51 21.66
CA LEU A 18 -24.26 -2.48 21.42
C LEU A 18 -24.01 -2.44 19.92
N ALA A 19 -23.79 -1.24 19.36
CA ALA A 19 -23.26 -1.07 18.03
C ALA A 19 -21.76 -1.42 18.03
N ALA A 20 -21.44 -2.69 17.76
CA ALA A 20 -20.06 -3.10 17.51
C ALA A 20 -19.58 -2.47 16.20
N SER A 21 -18.70 -1.46 16.30
CA SER A 21 -18.08 -0.81 15.16
C SER A 21 -17.03 -1.77 14.59
N THR A 22 -17.41 -2.54 13.57
CA THR A 22 -16.46 -3.33 12.78
C THR A 22 -15.60 -2.36 11.97
N HIS A 23 -14.45 -1.96 12.52
CA HIS A 23 -13.42 -1.28 11.75
C HIS A 23 -12.93 -2.27 10.70
N ALA A 24 -13.32 -2.06 9.44
CA ALA A 24 -12.72 -2.77 8.32
C ALA A 24 -11.23 -2.44 8.32
N ALA A 25 -10.38 -3.43 8.60
CA ALA A 25 -8.95 -3.29 8.41
C ALA A 25 -8.70 -3.05 6.92
N SER A 26 -8.39 -1.82 6.53
CA SER A 26 -7.91 -1.55 5.18
C SER A 26 -6.60 -2.31 5.00
N ALA A 27 -6.55 -3.24 4.05
CA ALA A 27 -5.30 -3.90 3.69
C ALA A 27 -4.24 -2.83 3.41
N ALA A 28 -3.07 -2.97 4.03
CA ALA A 28 -2.01 -1.97 3.97
C ALA A 28 -1.33 -2.02 2.58
N GLU A 29 -1.00 -0.84 2.05
CA GLU A 29 -0.10 -0.76 0.90
C GLU A 29 1.33 -1.07 1.33
N HIS A 30 2.11 -1.67 0.43
CA HIS A 30 3.52 -1.98 0.68
C HIS A 30 4.40 -0.91 0.06
N GLY A 31 5.30 -0.33 0.84
CA GLY A 31 6.09 0.82 0.42
C GLY A 31 7.55 0.71 0.82
N GLN A 32 8.44 1.08 -0.10
CA GLN A 32 9.88 1.17 0.15
C GLN A 32 10.47 2.45 -0.40
N THR A 33 11.49 2.95 0.30
CA THR A 33 12.38 4.02 -0.16
C THR A 33 13.73 3.39 -0.52
N PRO A 34 14.38 3.75 -1.64
CA PRO A 34 15.70 3.23 -1.97
C PRO A 34 16.73 3.57 -0.87
N PRO A 35 17.84 2.82 -0.73
CA PRO A 35 18.78 2.98 0.39
C PRO A 35 19.40 4.37 0.54
N ASP A 36 19.51 5.11 -0.55
CA ASP A 36 20.06 6.46 -0.64
C ASP A 36 19.00 7.56 -0.76
N GLY A 37 17.72 7.20 -0.60
CA GLY A 37 16.61 8.15 -0.64
C GLY A 37 16.33 8.69 -2.05
N GLY A 38 15.66 9.84 -2.10
CA GLY A 38 15.37 10.51 -3.38
C GLY A 38 14.17 10.00 -4.15
N GLY A 39 13.43 9.03 -3.62
CA GLY A 39 12.17 8.60 -4.22
C GLY A 39 11.48 7.52 -3.40
N SER A 40 10.49 6.88 -3.98
CA SER A 40 9.73 5.81 -3.33
C SER A 40 9.09 4.88 -4.34
N GLY A 41 8.84 3.65 -3.92
CA GLY A 41 8.07 2.67 -4.67
C GLY A 41 6.98 2.07 -3.79
N TYR A 42 5.83 1.82 -4.39
CA TYR A 42 4.63 1.33 -3.74
C TYR A 42 4.00 0.21 -4.55
N VAL A 43 3.44 -0.77 -3.84
CA VAL A 43 2.52 -1.78 -4.35
C VAL A 43 1.20 -1.59 -3.61
N SER A 44 0.10 -1.48 -4.36
CA SER A 44 -1.23 -1.33 -3.78
C SER A 44 -1.60 -2.53 -2.92
N HIS A 45 -2.57 -2.35 -2.03
CA HIS A 45 -3.09 -3.42 -1.18
C HIS A 45 -3.70 -4.60 -1.96
N THR A 46 -4.15 -4.38 -3.20
CA THR A 46 -4.62 -5.44 -4.11
C THR A 46 -3.49 -6.18 -4.83
N HIS A 47 -2.24 -5.78 -4.61
CA HIS A 47 -1.04 -6.30 -5.26
C HIS A 47 -1.07 -6.21 -6.80
N GLN A 48 -1.99 -5.45 -7.39
CA GLN A 48 -2.19 -5.35 -8.85
C GLN A 48 -1.67 -4.05 -9.45
N TYR A 49 -1.33 -3.07 -8.62
CA TYR A 49 -0.88 -1.76 -9.06
C TYR A 49 0.44 -1.38 -8.39
N LEU A 50 1.37 -0.89 -9.19
CA LEU A 50 2.66 -0.39 -8.74
C LEU A 50 2.79 1.09 -9.08
N ARG A 51 3.45 1.83 -8.20
CA ARG A 51 3.85 3.22 -8.41
C ARG A 51 5.27 3.43 -7.95
N VAL A 52 6.12 3.99 -8.79
CA VAL A 52 7.45 4.47 -8.42
C VAL A 52 7.54 5.97 -8.67
N CYS A 53 8.14 6.71 -7.77
CA CYS A 53 8.38 8.14 -7.92
C CYS A 53 9.85 8.44 -7.64
N ASP A 54 10.50 9.15 -8.55
CA ASP A 54 11.73 9.89 -8.26
C ASP A 54 11.33 11.31 -7.82
N THR A 55 11.66 11.66 -6.59
CA THR A 55 11.33 12.95 -5.97
C THR A 55 12.52 13.91 -5.93
N SER A 56 13.70 13.44 -6.35
CA SER A 56 14.95 14.18 -6.26
C SER A 56 15.56 14.43 -7.64
N ALA A 57 16.41 15.46 -7.73
CA ALA A 57 17.25 15.70 -8.91
C ALA A 57 18.69 15.37 -8.53
N ASN A 58 18.96 14.12 -8.19
CA ASN A 58 20.24 13.66 -7.65
C ASN A 58 21.02 12.74 -8.63
N ASP A 59 20.72 12.83 -9.93
CA ASP A 59 21.34 12.00 -10.99
C ASP A 59 21.12 10.49 -10.78
N ARG A 60 20.10 10.10 -10.01
CA ARG A 60 19.76 8.70 -9.75
C ARG A 60 18.28 8.44 -9.98
N GLY A 61 17.99 7.66 -11.01
CA GLY A 61 16.63 7.18 -11.27
C GLY A 61 16.19 6.12 -10.28
N VAL A 62 14.90 6.12 -9.94
CA VAL A 62 14.28 5.14 -9.04
C VAL A 62 13.44 4.14 -9.84
N ARG A 63 13.56 2.85 -9.49
CA ARG A 63 12.78 1.78 -10.10
C ARG A 63 12.29 0.77 -9.07
N ILE A 64 11.17 0.14 -9.37
CA ILE A 64 10.72 -1.09 -8.72
C ILE A 64 11.16 -2.29 -9.56
N GLU A 65 11.77 -3.27 -8.91
CA GLU A 65 11.91 -4.62 -9.44
C GLU A 65 10.90 -5.51 -8.74
N TYR A 66 10.14 -6.30 -9.49
CA TYR A 66 9.03 -7.08 -8.92
C TYR A 66 8.84 -8.42 -9.64
N THR A 67 8.23 -9.36 -8.93
CA THR A 67 7.76 -10.64 -9.49
C THR A 67 6.26 -10.75 -9.34
N VAL A 68 5.63 -11.51 -10.23
CA VAL A 68 4.18 -11.74 -10.21
C VAL A 68 3.87 -13.21 -10.02
N GLY A 69 2.75 -13.52 -9.39
CA GLY A 69 2.25 -14.88 -9.15
C GLY A 69 2.32 -15.73 -10.41
N GLY A 70 2.91 -16.93 -10.28
CA GLY A 70 3.11 -17.86 -11.40
C GLY A 70 4.14 -17.41 -12.45
N SER A 71 4.91 -16.35 -12.21
CA SER A 71 6.08 -15.98 -13.03
C SER A 71 7.36 -16.14 -12.21
N GLY A 72 8.37 -16.79 -12.77
CA GLY A 72 9.74 -16.75 -12.25
C GLY A 72 10.53 -15.52 -12.70
N THR A 73 9.91 -14.65 -13.52
CA THR A 73 10.60 -13.52 -14.15
C THR A 73 10.57 -12.29 -13.26
N VAL A 74 11.72 -11.63 -13.13
CA VAL A 74 11.83 -10.29 -12.53
C VAL A 74 11.52 -9.23 -13.58
N TYR A 75 10.46 -8.48 -13.33
CA TYR A 75 10.06 -7.32 -14.12
C TYR A 75 10.63 -6.05 -13.51
N LYS A 76 10.71 -5.00 -14.33
CA LYS A 76 11.16 -3.68 -13.90
C LYS A 76 10.15 -2.62 -14.30
N LEU A 77 9.89 -1.72 -13.36
CA LEU A 77 9.18 -0.46 -13.58
C LEU A 77 10.10 0.66 -13.10
N GLY A 78 10.76 1.35 -14.03
CA GLY A 78 11.42 2.62 -13.73
C GLY A 78 10.50 3.79 -14.05
N ASP A 79 10.85 4.98 -13.58
CA ASP A 79 10.45 6.16 -14.34
C ASP A 79 11.09 6.07 -15.74
N SER A 80 10.34 6.42 -16.77
CA SER A 80 10.80 6.39 -18.16
C SER A 80 11.74 7.55 -18.52
N ASN A 81 12.10 8.41 -17.54
CA ASN A 81 12.71 9.72 -17.75
C ASN A 81 14.15 9.83 -17.22
N GLY A 82 14.73 8.77 -16.64
CA GLY A 82 16.10 8.76 -16.15
C GLY A 82 16.18 9.18 -14.68
N ALA A 83 16.80 10.32 -14.37
CA ALA A 83 16.87 10.90 -13.01
C ALA A 83 16.09 12.23 -12.91
N LYS A 84 15.04 12.36 -13.74
CA LYS A 84 14.18 13.53 -13.71
C LYS A 84 12.99 13.21 -12.82
N LYS A 85 12.61 14.17 -11.97
CA LYS A 85 11.43 14.06 -11.11
C LYS A 85 10.21 13.58 -11.91
N GLY A 86 9.55 12.56 -11.41
CA GLY A 86 8.41 11.95 -12.08
C GLY A 86 7.97 10.68 -11.39
N CYS A 87 6.73 10.27 -11.67
CA CYS A 87 6.21 9.00 -11.19
C CYS A 87 5.86 8.10 -12.38
N GLY A 88 6.32 6.86 -12.34
CA GLY A 88 5.86 5.78 -13.20
C GLY A 88 4.82 4.94 -12.47
N THR A 89 3.78 4.51 -13.18
CA THR A 89 2.76 3.61 -12.65
C THR A 89 2.53 2.45 -13.60
N ARG A 90 2.11 1.30 -13.06
CA ARG A 90 1.80 0.11 -13.85
C ARG A 90 0.78 -0.76 -13.14
N SER A 91 -0.18 -1.29 -13.90
CA SER A 91 -0.97 -2.44 -13.48
C SER A 91 -0.36 -3.74 -14.02
N VAL A 92 -0.40 -4.80 -13.22
CA VAL A 92 -0.03 -6.17 -13.64
C VAL A 92 -1.24 -6.99 -14.12
N GLY A 93 -2.39 -6.32 -14.32
CA GLY A 93 -3.63 -6.92 -14.80
C GLY A 93 -4.24 -7.88 -13.77
N PRO A 94 -4.73 -9.07 -14.19
CA PRO A 94 -5.34 -10.04 -13.27
C PRO A 94 -4.33 -10.81 -12.42
N ARG A 95 -3.03 -10.56 -12.59
CA ARG A 95 -1.96 -11.18 -11.79
C ARG A 95 -1.65 -10.31 -10.59
N GLU A 96 -1.00 -10.90 -9.59
CA GLU A 96 -0.60 -10.18 -8.39
C GLU A 96 0.91 -10.13 -8.26
N VAL A 97 1.42 -9.02 -7.75
CA VAL A 97 2.80 -8.88 -7.30
C VAL A 97 2.97 -9.69 -6.01
N ILE A 98 3.94 -10.59 -5.98
CA ILE A 98 4.20 -11.45 -4.81
C ILE A 98 5.46 -11.02 -4.06
N SER A 99 6.37 -10.35 -4.75
CA SER A 99 7.54 -9.73 -4.16
C SER A 99 8.01 -8.54 -4.96
N PHE A 100 8.59 -7.57 -4.25
CA PHE A 100 9.19 -6.39 -4.87
C PHE A 100 10.40 -5.90 -4.09
N ARG A 101 11.20 -5.07 -4.74
CA ARG A 101 12.22 -4.24 -4.09
C ARG A 101 12.34 -2.92 -4.83
N VAL A 102 12.70 -1.88 -4.10
CA VAL A 102 13.00 -0.56 -4.67
C VAL A 102 14.50 -0.39 -4.82
N CYS A 103 14.90 0.06 -6.01
CA CYS A 103 16.28 0.32 -6.38
C CYS A 103 16.45 1.76 -6.85
N SER A 104 17.63 2.32 -6.61
CA SER A 104 18.12 3.54 -7.25
C SER A 104 19.36 3.21 -8.08
N SER A 105 19.56 3.92 -9.19
CA SER A 105 20.77 3.77 -10.01
C SER A 105 21.16 5.09 -10.64
N LYS A 106 22.47 5.36 -10.75
CA LYS A 106 22.95 6.51 -11.52
C LYS A 106 22.38 6.50 -12.94
N THR A 107 22.08 7.68 -13.46
CA THR A 107 21.78 7.84 -14.89
C THR A 107 22.97 7.31 -15.71
N GLY A 108 22.68 6.49 -16.72
CA GLY A 108 23.71 5.79 -17.49
C GLY A 108 24.15 4.41 -16.95
N GLY A 109 23.69 4.01 -15.76
CA GLY A 109 23.93 2.67 -15.19
C GLY A 109 25.19 2.55 -14.31
N GLY A 110 25.49 1.34 -13.84
CA GLY A 110 26.72 1.00 -13.11
C GLY A 110 26.63 0.99 -11.57
N ASP A 111 25.90 1.92 -10.95
CA ASP A 111 25.83 2.04 -9.47
C ASP A 111 24.40 1.79 -8.94
N SER A 112 23.89 0.57 -9.08
CA SER A 112 22.55 0.20 -8.56
C SER A 112 22.59 -0.12 -7.07
N LYS A 113 21.79 0.57 -6.26
CA LYS A 113 21.55 0.28 -4.84
C LYS A 113 20.10 -0.15 -4.67
N CYS A 114 19.88 -1.32 -4.09
CA CYS A 114 18.54 -1.87 -3.91
C CYS A 114 18.28 -2.17 -2.44
N ARG A 115 17.02 -2.07 -2.04
CA ARG A 115 16.54 -2.70 -0.81
C ARG A 115 16.58 -4.23 -0.93
N ALA A 116 16.46 -4.89 0.22
CA ALA A 116 16.15 -6.31 0.26
C ALA A 116 14.78 -6.55 -0.41
N TRP A 117 14.60 -7.76 -0.94
CA TRP A 117 13.30 -8.19 -1.42
C TRP A 117 12.32 -8.25 -0.26
N GLU A 118 11.15 -7.68 -0.47
CA GLU A 118 10.01 -7.84 0.42
C GLU A 118 9.04 -8.83 -0.21
N TRP A 119 8.72 -9.86 0.56
CA TRP A 119 7.72 -10.85 0.18
C TRP A 119 6.38 -10.41 0.74
N ILE A 120 5.45 -10.08 -0.15
CA ILE A 120 4.12 -9.57 0.22
C ILE A 120 3.02 -10.61 0.03
N GLY A 121 3.32 -11.73 -0.63
CA GLY A 121 2.37 -12.82 -0.86
C GLY A 121 1.30 -12.48 -1.91
N ALA A 122 0.36 -13.42 -2.11
CA ALA A 122 -0.88 -13.14 -2.83
C ALA A 122 -1.83 -12.34 -1.91
N ALA A 123 -2.61 -11.44 -2.49
CA ALA A 123 -3.57 -10.61 -1.77
C ALA A 123 -4.86 -11.37 -1.40
#